data_AF-M2LCG7-F1
#
_entry.id   AF-M2LCG7-F1
#
_cell.length_a   1.000
_cell.length_b   1.000
_cell.length_c   1.000
_cell.angle_alpha   90.00
_cell.angle_beta   90.00
_cell.angle_gamma   90.00
#
_symmetry.space_group_name_H-M   'P 1'
#
loop_
_entity.id
_entity.type
_entity.pdbx_description
1 polymer ?
#
loop_
_entity_poly.entity_id
_entity_poly.type
_entity_poly.pdbx_seq_one_letter_code
_entity_poly.pdbx_strand_id
1 'polypeptide(L)'
;MALSWDADDVDQATQLIHTIARASYPQIQDIIGTRESEDGQAYNALKNLFDQTRKVYSRDTPFIDAIAIQMFQPSQQEVIRKANIATLISSILGAHDVSFFHLNEFFMETFVPLSHRLLKWQGAIFLELKTQTYISALMNSSDGTPDAMLDELFPHDMDALILTRHPDAPSLSPSEQDFIDRSKARKHYLLEEGASEEAVRDLPKKYQWSEFVREFASCISKNVDGILNVSTSRTQAGAGIDRRGTLAGREANGLANVPAVDGLDVPTLPPLLQHTSSGDKRLNAPSTTVRQPWTKAEEAALITGLDKVNGPHWSQILALYGRGGSESEVLKDRNQVQLKDKARNLKLWYLKMGKEVPLQLRSVTGELRKRGGARARAALGLIDERPSQDGGAEEEDADAENADDGDEAEVQHAPRSSRRKKQGRK
;
A
#
# COMPACT_ATOMS: atom_id res chain seq x y z
N MET A 1 7.79 26.42 -13.08
CA MET A 1 8.35 25.29 -13.85
C MET A 1 7.35 24.16 -13.75
N ALA A 2 6.61 23.90 -14.83
CA ALA A 2 5.81 22.68 -14.92
C ALA A 2 6.81 21.53 -15.08
N LEU A 3 7.00 20.75 -14.02
CA LEU A 3 7.75 19.51 -14.09
C LEU A 3 6.88 18.53 -14.89
N SER A 4 7.22 18.39 -16.16
CA SER A 4 6.64 17.41 -17.08
C SER A 4 7.19 16.04 -16.68
N TRP A 5 6.31 15.09 -16.37
CA TRP A 5 6.68 13.68 -16.40
C TRP A 5 6.88 13.31 -17.86
N ASP A 6 8.13 13.08 -18.26
CA ASP A 6 8.49 12.79 -19.64
C ASP A 6 8.50 11.27 -19.89
N ALA A 7 8.57 10.87 -21.16
CA ALA A 7 8.60 9.47 -21.58
C ALA A 7 9.74 8.67 -20.91
N ASP A 8 10.83 9.35 -20.58
CA ASP A 8 12.02 8.76 -19.94
C ASP A 8 11.72 8.23 -18.52
N ASP A 9 10.82 8.88 -17.78
CA ASP A 9 10.45 8.46 -16.42
C ASP A 9 9.57 7.20 -16.44
N VAL A 10 8.71 7.07 -17.45
CA VAL A 10 7.92 5.85 -17.72
C VAL A 10 8.85 4.71 -18.09
N ASP A 11 9.85 5.01 -18.92
CA ASP A 11 10.82 4.05 -19.39
C ASP A 11 11.64 3.49 -18.22
N GLN A 12 12.10 4.33 -17.29
CA GLN A 12 12.79 3.88 -16.06
C GLN A 12 11.95 2.91 -15.22
N ALA A 13 10.69 3.26 -14.92
CA ALA A 13 9.80 2.39 -14.14
C ALA A 13 9.53 1.07 -14.86
N THR A 14 9.31 1.12 -16.17
CA THR A 14 9.03 -0.04 -17.01
C THR A 14 10.25 -0.96 -17.11
N GLN A 15 11.45 -0.40 -17.28
CA GLN A 15 12.71 -1.13 -17.29
C GLN A 15 12.96 -1.84 -15.96
N LEU A 16 12.78 -1.16 -14.81
CA LEU A 16 12.92 -1.79 -13.48
C LEU A 16 12.01 -3.02 -13.34
N ILE A 17 10.74 -2.88 -13.73
CA ILE A 17 9.76 -3.97 -13.66
C ILE A 17 10.16 -5.12 -14.60
N HIS A 18 10.59 -4.83 -15.83
CA HIS A 18 10.97 -5.86 -16.78
C HIS A 18 12.25 -6.61 -16.40
N THR A 19 13.26 -5.92 -15.89
CA THR A 19 14.50 -6.56 -15.41
C THR A 19 14.19 -7.60 -14.35
N ILE A 20 13.34 -7.26 -13.39
CA ILE A 20 12.88 -8.18 -12.35
C ILE A 20 12.01 -9.30 -12.92
N ALA A 21 11.02 -8.97 -13.76
CA ALA A 21 10.06 -9.94 -14.25
C ALA A 21 10.69 -11.02 -15.14
N ARG A 22 11.79 -10.71 -15.83
CA ARG A 22 12.52 -11.65 -16.70
C ARG A 22 13.57 -12.46 -15.96
N ALA A 23 14.01 -12.01 -14.78
CA ALA A 23 15.00 -12.71 -13.98
C ALA A 23 14.37 -13.89 -13.21
N SER A 24 15.13 -14.97 -13.05
CA SER A 24 14.79 -16.04 -12.11
C SER A 24 14.99 -15.58 -10.67
N TYR A 25 14.33 -16.24 -9.71
CA TYR A 25 14.47 -15.86 -8.30
C TYR A 25 15.93 -15.81 -7.80
N PRO A 26 16.82 -16.78 -8.11
CA PRO A 26 18.24 -16.66 -7.76
C PRO A 26 18.94 -15.45 -8.40
N GLN A 27 18.60 -15.11 -9.64
CA GLN A 27 19.14 -13.91 -10.31
C GLN A 27 18.63 -12.63 -9.66
N ILE A 28 17.35 -12.58 -9.27
CA ILE A 28 16.80 -11.46 -8.50
C ILE A 28 17.58 -11.29 -7.18
N GLN A 29 17.85 -12.39 -6.49
CA GLN A 29 18.66 -12.35 -5.26
C GLN A 29 20.09 -11.87 -5.51
N ASP A 30 20.72 -12.21 -6.63
CA ASP A 30 22.06 -11.72 -6.99
C ASP A 30 22.04 -10.22 -7.35
N ILE A 31 21.12 -9.79 -8.22
CA ILE A 31 20.95 -8.39 -8.64
C ILE A 31 20.73 -7.47 -7.42
N ILE A 32 20.00 -7.97 -6.44
CA ILE A 32 19.61 -7.22 -5.24
C ILE A 32 20.65 -7.36 -4.11
N GLY A 33 21.21 -8.56 -3.92
CA GLY A 33 22.09 -8.89 -2.81
C GLY A 33 23.56 -8.57 -3.06
N THR A 34 24.01 -8.61 -4.30
CA THR A 34 25.42 -8.42 -4.68
C THR A 34 25.55 -7.16 -5.53
N ARG A 35 25.90 -6.03 -4.90
CA ARG A 35 26.15 -4.75 -5.61
C ARG A 35 27.38 -4.78 -6.52
N GLU A 36 28.13 -5.87 -6.53
CA GLU A 36 29.39 -5.99 -7.27
C GLU A 36 29.20 -6.56 -8.68
N SER A 37 28.11 -7.29 -8.95
CA SER A 37 27.85 -7.79 -10.31
C SER A 37 27.48 -6.66 -11.27
N GLU A 38 27.83 -6.78 -12.54
CA GLU A 38 27.51 -5.77 -13.56
C GLU A 38 26.01 -5.49 -13.64
N ASP A 39 25.19 -6.56 -13.63
CA ASP A 39 23.73 -6.48 -13.61
C ASP A 39 23.20 -5.83 -12.32
N GLY A 40 23.80 -6.14 -11.17
CA GLY A 40 23.46 -5.53 -9.89
C GLY A 40 23.80 -4.03 -9.86
N GLN A 41 24.97 -3.63 -10.37
CA GLN A 41 25.38 -2.23 -10.46
C GLN A 41 24.45 -1.44 -11.39
N ALA A 42 24.15 -1.98 -12.57
CA ALA A 42 23.25 -1.37 -13.55
C ALA A 42 21.84 -1.20 -12.97
N TYR A 43 21.29 -2.24 -12.33
CA TYR A 43 19.98 -2.17 -11.69
C TYR A 43 19.95 -1.15 -10.54
N ASN A 44 20.97 -1.12 -9.68
CA ASN A 44 21.04 -0.16 -8.59
C ASN A 44 21.18 1.29 -9.08
N ALA A 45 21.95 1.53 -10.15
CA ALA A 45 22.04 2.85 -10.77
C ALA A 45 20.68 3.30 -11.31
N LEU A 46 19.99 2.43 -12.05
CA LEU A 46 18.64 2.68 -12.57
C LEU A 46 17.65 2.95 -11.43
N LYS A 47 17.68 2.14 -10.37
CA LYS A 47 16.80 2.33 -9.20
C LYS A 47 17.06 3.65 -8.51
N ASN A 48 18.32 4.02 -8.29
CA ASN A 48 18.68 5.27 -7.64
C ASN A 48 18.19 6.48 -8.45
N LEU A 49 18.34 6.44 -9.77
CA LEU A 49 17.82 7.48 -10.66
C LEU A 49 16.29 7.58 -10.57
N PHE A 50 15.60 6.43 -10.69
CA PHE A 50 14.16 6.34 -10.54
C PHE A 50 13.68 6.90 -9.20
N ASP A 51 14.34 6.56 -8.09
CA ASP A 51 13.98 7.05 -6.76
C ASP A 51 14.18 8.56 -6.61
N GLN A 52 15.23 9.11 -7.20
CA GLN A 52 15.45 10.57 -7.21
C GLN A 52 14.30 11.28 -7.94
N THR A 53 13.95 10.80 -9.13
CA THR A 53 12.82 11.34 -9.91
C THR A 53 11.51 11.21 -9.15
N ARG A 54 11.18 10.01 -8.65
CA ARG A 54 9.95 9.73 -7.90
C ARG A 54 9.79 10.67 -6.70
N LYS A 55 10.86 10.91 -5.93
CA LYS A 55 10.84 11.76 -4.72
C LYS A 55 10.42 13.21 -4.99
N VAL A 56 10.62 13.71 -6.20
CA VAL A 56 10.14 15.05 -6.60
C VAL A 56 8.60 15.13 -6.55
N TYR A 57 7.93 14.00 -6.81
CA TYR A 57 6.48 13.90 -6.88
C TYR A 57 5.86 13.29 -5.62
N SER A 58 6.58 12.41 -4.93
CA SER A 58 6.15 11.80 -3.67
C SER A 58 6.65 12.63 -2.47
N ARG A 59 5.89 13.64 -2.05
CA ARG A 59 6.31 14.58 -0.98
C ARG A 59 6.33 13.94 0.41
N ASP A 60 5.19 13.32 0.78
CA ASP A 60 4.91 12.95 2.17
C ASP A 60 4.75 11.44 2.37
N THR A 61 4.58 10.71 1.28
CA THR A 61 4.28 9.28 1.23
C THR A 61 5.30 8.56 0.34
N PRO A 62 5.55 7.26 0.58
CA PRO A 62 6.41 6.46 -0.29
C PRO A 62 5.77 6.20 -1.67
N PHE A 63 4.48 6.42 -1.85
CA PHE A 63 3.80 6.32 -3.13
C PHE A 63 3.37 7.69 -3.63
N ILE A 64 3.30 7.86 -4.95
CA ILE A 64 2.83 9.08 -5.59
C ILE A 64 1.31 9.10 -5.56
N ASP A 65 0.72 10.11 -4.93
CA ASP A 65 -0.72 10.39 -4.96
C ASP A 65 -1.03 11.30 -6.15
N ALA A 66 -1.60 10.73 -7.21
CA ALA A 66 -1.96 11.44 -8.44
C ALA A 66 -2.97 12.58 -8.20
N ILE A 67 -3.85 12.45 -7.19
CA ILE A 67 -4.85 13.46 -6.85
C ILE A 67 -4.16 14.65 -6.17
N ALA A 68 -3.25 14.38 -5.23
CA ALA A 68 -2.53 15.42 -4.50
C ALA A 68 -1.68 16.32 -5.42
N ILE A 69 -1.10 15.75 -6.48
CA ILE A 69 -0.31 16.48 -7.47
C ILE A 69 -1.11 16.94 -8.70
N GLN A 70 -2.43 16.74 -8.70
CA GLN A 70 -3.36 17.18 -9.76
C GLN A 70 -3.04 16.65 -11.16
N MET A 71 -2.50 15.43 -11.25
CA MET A 71 -2.16 14.76 -12.51
C MET A 71 -3.34 13.90 -12.98
N PHE A 72 -4.26 14.52 -13.73
CA PHE A 72 -5.53 13.89 -14.13
C PHE A 72 -5.54 13.32 -15.55
N GLN A 73 -4.53 13.60 -16.38
CA GLN A 73 -4.53 13.07 -17.74
C GLN A 73 -4.33 11.54 -17.73
N PRO A 74 -5.04 10.77 -18.57
CA PRO A 74 -4.92 9.31 -18.60
C PRO A 74 -3.48 8.81 -18.79
N SER A 75 -2.70 9.49 -19.66
CA SER A 75 -1.28 9.19 -19.86
C SER A 75 -0.47 9.38 -18.57
N GLN A 76 -0.65 10.51 -17.88
CA GLN A 76 0.02 10.80 -16.61
C GLN A 76 -0.37 9.82 -15.50
N GLN A 77 -1.65 9.40 -15.45
CA GLN A 77 -2.11 8.39 -14.49
C GLN A 77 -1.47 7.03 -14.76
N GLU A 78 -1.30 6.66 -16.03
CA GLU A 78 -0.61 5.43 -16.41
C GLU A 78 0.86 5.45 -15.96
N VAL A 79 1.53 6.59 -16.17
CA VAL A 79 2.90 6.83 -15.74
C VAL A 79 3.05 6.68 -14.22
N ILE A 80 2.20 7.38 -13.45
CA ILE A 80 2.21 7.33 -11.98
C ILE A 80 1.94 5.90 -11.48
N ARG A 81 1.00 5.20 -12.12
CA ARG A 81 0.69 3.81 -11.79
C ARG A 81 1.90 2.90 -11.99
N LYS A 82 2.60 3.01 -13.13
CA LYS A 82 3.84 2.26 -13.40
C LYS A 82 4.93 2.57 -12.38
N ALA A 83 5.10 3.84 -12.00
CA ALA A 83 6.05 4.25 -10.97
C ALA A 83 5.70 3.66 -9.59
N ASN A 84 4.43 3.70 -9.18
CA ASN A 84 3.99 3.10 -7.92
C ASN A 84 4.19 1.57 -7.91
N ILE A 85 3.96 0.90 -9.05
CA ILE A 85 4.24 -0.55 -9.21
C ILE A 85 5.74 -0.84 -9.08
N ALA A 86 6.59 -0.08 -9.77
CA ALA A 86 8.05 -0.23 -9.69
C ALA A 86 8.55 -0.01 -8.25
N THR A 87 7.98 0.97 -7.55
CA THR A 87 8.25 1.23 -6.14
C THR A 87 7.88 0.01 -5.29
N LEU A 88 6.65 -0.48 -5.40
CA LEU A 88 6.17 -1.61 -4.59
C LEU A 88 6.99 -2.88 -4.86
N ILE A 89 7.24 -3.21 -6.13
CA ILE A 89 8.01 -4.38 -6.52
C ILE A 89 9.44 -4.31 -5.99
N SER A 90 10.13 -3.18 -6.19
CA SER A 90 11.52 -3.03 -5.73
C SER A 90 11.63 -3.01 -4.20
N SER A 91 10.66 -2.44 -3.49
CA SER A 91 10.60 -2.46 -2.03
C SER A 91 10.38 -3.85 -1.45
N ILE A 92 9.51 -4.66 -2.06
CA ILE A 92 9.27 -6.06 -1.62
C ILE A 92 10.47 -6.93 -1.96
N LEU A 93 11.07 -6.79 -3.14
CA LEU A 93 12.11 -7.73 -3.56
C LEU A 93 13.48 -7.48 -2.92
N GLY A 94 13.74 -6.31 -2.34
CA GLY A 94 15.05 -6.09 -1.76
C GLY A 94 15.40 -4.72 -1.21
N ALA A 95 14.72 -3.67 -1.65
CA ALA A 95 15.09 -2.33 -1.23
C ALA A 95 14.69 -2.07 0.23
N HIS A 96 13.54 -2.63 0.64
CA HIS A 96 12.96 -2.49 1.99
C HIS A 96 13.03 -1.05 2.53
N ASP A 97 12.92 -0.10 1.61
CA ASP A 97 12.92 1.36 1.81
C ASP A 97 11.52 1.86 2.18
N VAL A 98 10.51 1.03 1.93
CA VAL A 98 9.12 1.27 2.30
C VAL A 98 8.71 0.28 3.39
N SER A 99 8.10 0.80 4.45
CA SER A 99 7.59 -0.04 5.55
C SER A 99 6.46 -0.95 5.09
N PHE A 100 6.35 -2.13 5.69
CA PHE A 100 5.23 -3.06 5.48
C PHE A 100 3.85 -2.43 5.58
N PHE A 101 3.65 -1.52 6.54
CA PHE A 101 2.39 -0.80 6.69
C PHE A 101 1.98 -0.06 5.40
N HIS A 102 2.87 0.79 4.88
CA HIS A 102 2.64 1.52 3.63
C HIS A 102 2.52 0.56 2.42
N LEU A 103 3.29 -0.53 2.37
CA LEU A 103 3.14 -1.54 1.31
C LEU A 103 1.72 -2.13 1.32
N ASN A 104 1.19 -2.47 2.49
CA ASN A 104 -0.17 -2.97 2.66
C ASN A 104 -1.22 -1.90 2.31
N GLU A 105 -1.06 -0.67 2.79
CA GLU A 105 -2.00 0.44 2.59
C GLU A 105 -2.18 0.76 1.10
N PHE A 106 -1.08 0.83 0.35
CA PHE A 106 -1.09 1.22 -1.06
C PHE A 106 -1.22 0.04 -2.04
N PHE A 107 -1.26 -1.21 -1.55
CA PHE A 107 -1.31 -2.39 -2.43
C PHE A 107 -2.48 -2.35 -3.41
N MET A 108 -3.69 -2.12 -2.89
CA MET A 108 -4.91 -2.10 -3.71
C MET A 108 -4.89 -0.97 -4.73
N GLU A 109 -4.43 0.22 -4.35
CA GLU A 109 -4.30 1.35 -5.28
C GLU A 109 -3.25 1.11 -6.37
N THR A 110 -2.20 0.36 -6.04
CA THR A 110 -1.08 0.10 -6.95
C THR A 110 -1.36 -1.03 -7.95
N PHE A 111 -1.87 -2.17 -7.49
CA PHE A 111 -2.10 -3.34 -8.35
C PHE A 111 -3.52 -3.48 -8.88
N VAL A 112 -4.50 -2.81 -8.27
CA VAL A 112 -5.92 -2.91 -8.65
C VAL A 112 -6.42 -1.52 -9.06
N PRO A 113 -6.31 -1.16 -10.36
CA PRO A 113 -6.84 0.09 -10.87
C PRO A 113 -8.30 0.34 -10.45
N LEU A 114 -8.69 1.60 -10.32
CA LEU A 114 -10.08 1.95 -10.01
C LEU A 114 -11.04 1.32 -11.04
N SER A 115 -12.18 0.83 -10.57
CA SER A 115 -13.18 0.09 -11.34
C SER A 115 -12.77 -1.32 -11.82
N HIS A 116 -11.56 -1.80 -11.50
CA HIS A 116 -11.15 -3.17 -11.78
C HIS A 116 -11.44 -4.10 -10.60
N ARG A 117 -11.69 -5.37 -10.92
CA ARG A 117 -11.89 -6.44 -9.94
C ARG A 117 -10.56 -6.98 -9.43
N LEU A 118 -10.51 -7.39 -8.17
CA LEU A 118 -9.33 -8.04 -7.59
C LEU A 118 -9.16 -9.45 -8.18
N LEU A 119 -8.04 -9.66 -8.87
CA LEU A 119 -7.70 -10.95 -9.45
C LEU A 119 -7.24 -11.94 -8.37
N LYS A 120 -7.44 -13.24 -8.63
CA LYS A 120 -7.06 -14.31 -7.70
C LYS A 120 -5.60 -14.23 -7.25
N TRP A 121 -4.67 -13.97 -8.17
CA TRP A 121 -3.25 -13.88 -7.85
C TRP A 121 -2.93 -12.62 -7.03
N GLN A 122 -3.61 -11.50 -7.29
CA GLN A 122 -3.46 -10.26 -6.52
C GLN A 122 -3.93 -10.45 -5.09
N GLY A 123 -5.09 -11.09 -4.91
CA GLY A 123 -5.62 -11.42 -3.58
C GLY A 123 -4.72 -12.37 -2.79
N ALA A 124 -4.12 -13.37 -3.46
CA ALA A 124 -3.17 -14.28 -2.81
C ALA A 124 -1.94 -13.52 -2.27
N ILE A 125 -1.30 -12.70 -3.10
CA ILE A 125 -0.16 -11.87 -2.67
C ILE A 125 -0.56 -10.88 -1.58
N PHE A 126 -1.74 -10.26 -1.68
CA PHE A 126 -2.18 -9.28 -0.70
C PHE A 126 -2.39 -9.90 0.69
N LEU A 127 -2.96 -11.11 0.73
CA LEU A 127 -3.14 -11.86 1.97
C LEU A 127 -1.80 -12.17 2.65
N GLU A 128 -0.81 -12.58 1.87
CA GLU A 128 0.53 -12.83 2.41
C GLU A 128 1.22 -11.53 2.85
N LEU A 129 1.08 -10.43 2.09
CA LEU A 129 1.61 -9.12 2.49
C LEU A 129 0.99 -8.63 3.81
N LYS A 130 -0.33 -8.79 4.00
CA LYS A 130 -1.01 -8.51 5.27
C LYS A 130 -0.44 -9.35 6.41
N THR A 131 -0.17 -10.62 6.15
CA THR A 131 0.41 -11.55 7.13
C THR A 131 1.83 -11.14 7.51
N GLN A 132 2.68 -10.79 6.53
CA GLN A 132 4.03 -10.26 6.77
C GLN A 132 3.99 -8.93 7.54
N THR A 133 3.00 -8.06 7.24
CA THR A 133 2.79 -6.81 7.96
C THR A 133 2.44 -7.04 9.42
N TYR A 134 1.55 -8.00 9.71
CA TYR A 134 1.21 -8.41 11.07
C TYR A 134 2.41 -8.96 11.83
N ILE A 135 3.15 -9.90 11.23
CA ILE A 135 4.35 -10.49 11.85
C ILE A 135 5.39 -9.40 12.14
N SER A 136 5.63 -8.51 11.18
CA SER A 136 6.55 -7.38 11.36
C SER A 136 6.09 -6.44 12.49
N ALA A 137 4.79 -6.19 12.59
CA ALA A 137 4.20 -5.38 13.65
C ALA A 137 4.35 -6.06 15.02
N LEU A 138 4.09 -7.37 15.15
CA LEU A 138 4.28 -8.11 16.40
C LEU A 138 5.74 -8.14 16.86
N MET A 139 6.68 -8.36 15.94
CA MET A 139 8.10 -8.47 16.28
C MET A 139 8.71 -7.14 16.71
N ASN A 140 8.14 -6.05 16.20
CA ASN A 140 8.62 -4.72 16.52
C ASN A 140 7.87 -4.11 17.68
N SER A 141 6.54 -4.19 17.73
CA SER A 141 5.71 -3.33 18.58
C SER A 141 5.63 -3.84 20.02
N SER A 142 5.93 -2.96 20.96
CA SER A 142 5.58 -3.07 22.39
C SER A 142 4.17 -2.54 22.67
N ASP A 143 3.59 -1.79 21.74
CA ASP A 143 2.39 -0.98 21.95
C ASP A 143 1.31 -1.34 20.92
N GLY A 144 0.18 -1.83 21.41
CA GLY A 144 -0.95 -2.33 20.63
C GLY A 144 -1.21 -3.82 20.90
N THR A 145 -2.48 -4.20 21.05
CA THR A 145 -2.84 -5.62 21.21
C THR A 145 -2.80 -6.32 19.85
N PRO A 146 -2.43 -7.62 19.81
CA PRO A 146 -2.46 -8.41 18.58
C PRO A 146 -3.83 -8.33 17.86
N ASP A 147 -4.91 -8.32 18.64
CA ASP A 147 -6.28 -8.16 18.17
C ASP A 147 -6.53 -6.83 17.44
N ALA A 148 -6.10 -5.70 18.03
CA ALA A 148 -6.26 -4.39 17.39
C ALA A 148 -5.47 -4.27 16.08
N MET A 149 -4.28 -4.88 16.00
CA MET A 149 -3.48 -4.94 14.77
C MET A 149 -4.19 -5.77 13.69
N LEU A 150 -4.80 -6.88 14.07
CA LEU A 150 -5.57 -7.72 13.15
C LEU A 150 -6.86 -7.05 12.68
N ASP A 151 -7.53 -6.27 13.52
CA ASP A 151 -8.68 -5.46 13.13
C ASP A 151 -8.32 -4.38 12.10
N GLU A 152 -7.14 -3.77 12.22
CA GLU A 152 -6.64 -2.79 11.25
C GLU A 152 -6.26 -3.46 9.92
N LEU A 153 -5.58 -4.60 9.97
CA LEU A 153 -5.13 -5.31 8.76
C LEU A 153 -6.24 -6.08 8.05
N PHE A 154 -7.21 -6.60 8.80
CA PHE A 154 -8.32 -7.42 8.34
C PHE A 154 -9.66 -6.87 8.87
N PRO A 155 -10.09 -5.70 8.36
CA PRO A 155 -11.32 -5.07 8.84
C PRO A 155 -12.55 -5.88 8.40
N HIS A 156 -13.60 -5.82 9.22
CA HIS A 156 -14.85 -6.58 9.02
C HIS A 156 -15.60 -6.24 7.73
N ASP A 157 -15.42 -5.02 7.23
CA ASP A 157 -16.09 -4.39 6.09
C ASP A 157 -15.20 -4.39 4.83
N MET A 158 -14.21 -5.28 4.75
CA MET A 158 -13.35 -5.40 3.57
C MET A 158 -14.13 -5.65 2.27
N ASP A 159 -15.25 -6.36 2.34
CA ASP A 159 -16.15 -6.56 1.21
C ASP A 159 -16.72 -5.23 0.68
N ALA A 160 -17.20 -4.38 1.58
CA ALA A 160 -17.65 -3.03 1.23
C ALA A 160 -16.50 -2.18 0.70
N LEU A 161 -15.30 -2.25 1.31
CA LEU A 161 -14.12 -1.53 0.83
C LEU A 161 -13.72 -1.93 -0.59
N ILE A 162 -13.78 -3.23 -0.93
CA ILE A 162 -13.54 -3.69 -2.30
C ILE A 162 -14.62 -3.16 -3.25
N LEU A 163 -15.90 -3.29 -2.89
CA LEU A 163 -17.03 -2.83 -3.72
C LEU A 163 -16.99 -1.33 -4.02
N THR A 164 -16.60 -0.50 -3.05
CA THR A 164 -16.50 0.96 -3.25
C THR A 164 -15.48 1.36 -4.33
N ARG A 165 -14.51 0.49 -4.64
CA ARG A 165 -13.50 0.73 -5.68
C ARG A 165 -14.02 0.47 -7.09
N HIS A 166 -15.12 -0.26 -7.24
CA HIS A 166 -15.74 -0.56 -8.53
C HIS A 166 -17.27 -0.48 -8.43
N PRO A 167 -17.83 0.76 -8.33
CA PRO A 167 -19.25 0.99 -8.04
C PRO A 167 -20.21 0.41 -9.09
N ASP A 168 -19.72 0.10 -10.28
CA ASP A 168 -20.50 -0.53 -11.35
C ASP A 168 -20.77 -2.03 -11.10
N ALA A 169 -20.09 -2.66 -10.13
CA ALA A 169 -20.30 -4.07 -9.82
C ALA A 169 -21.42 -4.26 -8.77
N PRO A 170 -22.43 -5.09 -9.05
CA PRO A 170 -23.54 -5.33 -8.11
C PRO A 170 -23.15 -6.20 -6.91
N SER A 171 -22.08 -6.98 -7.04
CA SER A 171 -21.59 -7.90 -6.01
C SER A 171 -20.11 -8.22 -6.23
N LEU A 172 -19.49 -8.80 -5.19
CA LEU A 172 -18.14 -9.37 -5.28
C LEU A 172 -18.09 -10.44 -6.37
N SER A 173 -16.98 -10.48 -7.09
CA SER A 173 -16.63 -11.59 -7.99
C SER A 173 -16.22 -12.83 -7.19
N PRO A 174 -16.20 -14.03 -7.81
CA PRO A 174 -15.72 -15.23 -7.14
C PRO A 174 -14.30 -15.12 -6.58
N SER A 175 -13.39 -14.41 -7.25
CA SER A 175 -12.01 -14.21 -6.75
C SER A 175 -11.95 -13.25 -5.56
N GLU A 176 -12.80 -12.22 -5.55
CA GLU A 176 -12.92 -11.30 -4.41
C GLU A 176 -13.54 -12.00 -3.20
N GLN A 177 -14.58 -12.80 -3.41
CA GLN A 177 -15.21 -13.58 -2.35
C GLN A 177 -14.21 -14.58 -1.74
N ASP A 178 -13.47 -15.32 -2.56
CA ASP A 178 -12.39 -16.22 -2.10
C ASP A 178 -11.35 -15.47 -1.26
N PHE A 179 -10.93 -14.28 -1.70
CA PHE A 179 -10.01 -13.45 -0.94
C PHE A 179 -10.58 -13.02 0.42
N ILE A 180 -11.85 -12.61 0.49
CA ILE A 180 -12.52 -12.23 1.74
C ILE A 180 -12.59 -13.42 2.70
N ASP A 181 -13.02 -14.59 2.22
CA ASP A 181 -13.18 -15.79 3.04
C ASP A 181 -11.82 -16.26 3.58
N ARG A 182 -10.79 -16.28 2.74
CA ARG A 182 -9.41 -16.59 3.15
C ARG A 182 -8.84 -15.55 4.11
N SER A 183 -9.18 -14.28 3.95
CA SER A 183 -8.76 -13.22 4.86
C SER A 183 -9.39 -13.38 6.25
N LYS A 184 -10.68 -13.71 6.32
CA LYS A 184 -11.37 -14.02 7.58
C LYS A 184 -10.76 -15.24 8.28
N ALA A 185 -10.51 -16.32 7.53
CA ALA A 185 -9.86 -17.52 8.06
C ALA A 185 -8.44 -17.24 8.55
N ARG A 186 -7.65 -16.46 7.80
CA ARG A 186 -6.29 -16.06 8.19
C ARG A 186 -6.31 -15.20 9.45
N LYS A 187 -7.23 -14.24 9.57
CA LYS A 187 -7.39 -13.40 10.77
C LYS A 187 -7.65 -14.24 12.01
N HIS A 188 -8.60 -15.18 11.93
CA HIS A 188 -8.92 -16.09 13.04
C HIS A 188 -7.68 -16.88 13.46
N TYR A 189 -6.99 -17.49 12.50
CA TYR A 189 -5.78 -18.27 12.76
C TYR A 189 -4.67 -17.44 13.41
N LEU A 190 -4.41 -16.23 12.90
CA LEU A 190 -3.38 -15.34 13.45
C LEU A 190 -3.71 -14.79 14.84
N LEU A 191 -5.00 -14.69 15.18
CA LEU A 191 -5.46 -14.30 16.51
C LEU A 191 -5.20 -15.41 17.53
N GLU A 192 -5.48 -16.67 17.17
CA GLU A 192 -5.20 -17.84 18.00
C GLU A 192 -3.70 -18.02 18.25
N GLU A 193 -2.88 -17.94 17.20
CA GLU A 193 -1.42 -18.02 17.31
C GLU A 193 -0.83 -16.81 18.05
N GLY A 194 -1.45 -15.63 17.93
CA GLY A 194 -1.05 -14.41 18.61
C GLY A 194 -1.22 -14.45 20.13
N ALA A 195 -1.95 -15.43 20.67
CA ALA A 195 -2.21 -15.57 22.10
C ALA A 195 -1.08 -16.27 22.88
N SER A 196 -0.17 -16.99 22.19
CA SER A 196 0.94 -17.71 22.80
C SER A 196 2.28 -17.12 22.36
N GLU A 197 3.16 -16.81 23.31
CA GLU A 197 4.50 -16.27 23.01
C GLU A 197 5.35 -17.23 22.16
N GLU A 198 5.19 -18.54 22.34
CA GLU A 198 5.90 -19.56 21.56
C GLU A 198 5.42 -19.59 20.11
N ALA A 199 4.09 -19.55 19.92
CA ALA A 199 3.47 -19.49 18.60
C ALA A 199 3.86 -18.21 17.85
N VAL A 200 3.88 -17.06 18.54
CA VAL A 200 4.34 -15.79 17.98
C VAL A 200 5.79 -15.89 17.49
N ARG A 201 6.67 -16.57 18.22
CA ARG A 201 8.07 -16.79 17.81
C ARG A 201 8.21 -17.73 16.61
N ASP A 202 7.24 -18.60 16.37
CA ASP A 202 7.25 -19.56 15.27
C ASP A 202 6.56 -19.01 14.00
N LEU A 203 5.75 -17.95 14.10
CA LEU A 203 5.12 -17.31 12.95
C LEU A 203 6.11 -16.91 11.83
N PRO A 204 7.27 -16.26 12.08
CA PRO A 204 8.24 -15.97 11.03
C PRO A 204 8.83 -17.22 10.35
N LYS A 205 8.91 -18.35 11.08
CA LYS A 205 9.37 -19.62 10.52
C LYS A 205 8.30 -20.28 9.65
N LYS A 206 7.03 -20.12 10.02
CA LYS A 206 5.89 -20.64 9.25
C LYS A 206 5.63 -19.82 7.99
N TYR A 207 5.67 -18.49 8.12
CA TYR A 207 5.44 -17.53 7.05
C TYR A 207 6.77 -16.88 6.66
N GLN A 208 7.66 -17.69 6.09
CA GLN A 208 8.99 -17.22 5.72
C GLN A 208 8.92 -16.11 4.67
N TRP A 209 9.69 -15.05 4.93
CA TRP A 209 9.80 -13.94 3.99
C TRP A 209 10.34 -14.37 2.62
N SER A 210 11.36 -15.22 2.60
CA SER A 210 11.96 -15.74 1.36
C SER A 210 10.96 -16.48 0.48
N GLU A 211 10.04 -17.23 1.09
CA GLU A 211 8.97 -17.93 0.39
C GLU A 211 7.97 -16.94 -0.22
N PHE A 212 7.57 -15.92 0.56
CA PHE A 212 6.72 -14.83 0.06
C PHE A 212 7.36 -14.07 -1.11
N VAL A 213 8.64 -13.67 -0.99
CA VAL A 213 9.35 -12.95 -2.05
C VAL A 213 9.47 -13.81 -3.30
N ARG A 214 9.75 -15.12 -3.16
CA ARG A 214 9.81 -16.04 -4.30
C ARG A 214 8.46 -16.20 -4.99
N GLU A 215 7.37 -16.34 -4.23
CA GLU A 215 6.02 -16.40 -4.78
C GLU A 215 5.66 -15.08 -5.46
N PHE A 216 5.96 -13.95 -4.83
CA PHE A 216 5.74 -12.61 -5.37
C PHE A 216 6.47 -12.43 -6.70
N ALA A 217 7.76 -12.73 -6.76
CA ALA A 217 8.54 -12.69 -8.00
C ALA A 217 7.90 -13.57 -9.10
N SER A 218 7.49 -14.80 -8.76
CA SER A 218 6.81 -15.68 -9.72
C SER A 218 5.49 -15.09 -10.24
N CYS A 219 4.71 -14.46 -9.37
CA CYS A 219 3.47 -13.79 -9.75
C CYS A 219 3.73 -12.59 -10.67
N ILE A 220 4.74 -11.77 -10.38
CA ILE A 220 5.12 -10.65 -11.24
C ILE A 220 5.54 -11.16 -12.62
N SER A 221 6.46 -12.14 -12.70
CA SER A 221 6.92 -12.70 -13.98
C SER A 221 5.78 -13.24 -14.84
N LYS A 222 4.78 -13.90 -14.25
CA LYS A 222 3.63 -14.48 -14.97
C LYS A 222 2.60 -13.45 -15.44
N ASN A 223 2.54 -12.29 -14.79
CA ASN A 223 1.49 -11.29 -15.00
C ASN A 223 2.04 -9.94 -15.49
N VAL A 224 3.33 -9.82 -15.81
CA VAL A 224 4.01 -8.55 -16.10
C VAL A 224 3.33 -7.76 -17.21
N ASP A 225 2.89 -8.42 -18.29
CA ASP A 225 2.21 -7.74 -19.39
C ASP A 225 0.87 -7.15 -18.96
N GLY A 226 0.09 -7.88 -18.15
CA GLY A 226 -1.17 -7.38 -17.59
C GLY A 226 -0.98 -6.31 -16.52
N ILE A 227 0.14 -6.37 -15.78
CA ILE A 227 0.52 -5.35 -14.81
C ILE A 227 0.93 -4.06 -15.52
N LEU A 228 1.65 -4.11 -16.64
CA LEU A 228 2.15 -2.93 -17.35
C LEU A 228 1.11 -2.34 -18.33
N ASN A 229 0.33 -3.18 -18.99
CA ASN A 229 -0.59 -2.80 -20.07
C ASN A 229 -2.06 -2.97 -19.64
N VAL A 230 -2.43 -2.37 -18.50
CA VAL A 230 -3.82 -2.31 -18.08
C VAL A 230 -4.61 -1.52 -19.12
N SER A 231 -5.40 -2.23 -19.91
CA SER A 231 -6.31 -1.59 -20.87
C SER A 231 -7.35 -0.77 -20.10
N THR A 232 -7.33 0.55 -20.26
CA THR A 232 -8.40 1.47 -19.85
C THR A 232 -9.66 1.33 -20.71
N SER A 233 -9.64 0.41 -21.70
CA SER A 233 -10.78 0.13 -22.57
C SER A 233 -11.85 -0.67 -21.82
N ARG A 234 -12.99 0.00 -21.62
CA ARG A 234 -14.31 -0.60 -21.34
C ARG A 234 -14.50 -1.93 -22.08
N THR A 235 -15.05 -2.91 -21.37
CA THR A 235 -15.66 -4.15 -21.88
C THR A 235 -14.68 -5.22 -22.38
N GLN A 236 -14.17 -6.07 -21.48
CA GLN A 236 -14.02 -7.51 -21.76
C GLN A 236 -13.66 -8.30 -20.50
N ALA A 237 -14.68 -8.86 -19.86
CA ALA A 237 -14.59 -10.08 -19.08
C ALA A 237 -15.91 -10.83 -19.28
N GLY A 238 -15.99 -11.55 -20.40
CA GLY A 238 -17.21 -12.24 -20.81
C GLY A 238 -17.09 -12.92 -22.17
N ALA A 239 -15.99 -13.65 -22.42
CA ALA A 239 -15.95 -14.62 -23.50
C ALA A 239 -15.07 -15.79 -23.06
N GLY A 240 -15.72 -16.89 -22.70
CA GLY A 240 -15.08 -18.14 -22.35
C GLY A 240 -14.26 -18.70 -23.49
N ILE A 241 -13.11 -19.26 -23.14
CA ILE A 241 -12.29 -20.07 -24.02
C ILE A 241 -13.00 -21.43 -24.16
N ASP A 242 -13.82 -21.60 -25.19
CA ASP A 242 -14.23 -22.92 -25.66
C ASP A 242 -13.31 -23.36 -26.81
N ARG A 243 -12.32 -24.18 -26.46
CA ARG A 243 -11.58 -25.00 -27.43
C ARG A 243 -12.21 -26.38 -27.50
N ARG A 244 -13.01 -26.65 -28.54
CA ARG A 244 -13.11 -27.98 -29.19
C ARG A 244 -13.87 -27.97 -30.51
N GLY A 245 -13.13 -28.21 -31.60
CA GLY A 245 -13.40 -29.27 -32.59
C GLY A 245 -14.47 -29.07 -33.67
N THR A 246 -14.03 -29.30 -34.92
CA THR A 246 -14.78 -29.95 -36.04
C THR A 246 -15.93 -29.13 -36.69
N LEU A 247 -16.13 -28.94 -38.01
CA LEU A 247 -15.76 -29.59 -39.28
C LEU A 247 -15.91 -28.61 -40.47
N ALA A 248 -15.38 -29.05 -41.63
CA ALA A 248 -15.47 -28.46 -42.96
C ALA A 248 -16.87 -28.53 -43.65
N GLY A 249 -17.03 -27.76 -44.73
CA GLY A 249 -18.05 -27.94 -45.79
C GLY A 249 -18.97 -26.71 -45.97
N ARG A 250 -18.75 -25.80 -46.94
CA ARG A 250 -19.04 -25.88 -48.39
C ARG A 250 -20.46 -25.40 -48.76
N GLU A 251 -20.47 -24.27 -49.48
CA GLU A 251 -21.37 -23.82 -50.56
C GLU A 251 -22.91 -23.88 -50.39
N ALA A 252 -23.58 -22.73 -50.55
CA ALA A 252 -24.62 -22.56 -51.57
C ALA A 252 -25.03 -21.09 -51.75
N ASN A 253 -25.15 -20.72 -53.02
CA ASN A 253 -25.52 -19.44 -53.61
C ASN A 253 -27.07 -19.35 -53.73
N GLY A 254 -27.65 -18.14 -53.74
CA GLY A 254 -29.09 -17.97 -53.97
C GLY A 254 -29.60 -16.52 -53.88
N LEU A 255 -29.67 -15.87 -55.04
CA LEU A 255 -30.20 -14.52 -55.31
C LEU A 255 -31.73 -14.42 -55.09
N ALA A 256 -32.24 -13.25 -54.65
CA ALA A 256 -33.42 -12.59 -55.23
C ALA A 256 -33.72 -11.20 -54.63
N ASN A 257 -33.48 -10.18 -55.46
CA ASN A 257 -34.23 -8.94 -55.73
C ASN A 257 -35.24 -8.30 -54.74
N VAL A 258 -35.10 -6.97 -54.63
CA VAL A 258 -36.00 -5.93 -54.08
C VAL A 258 -37.14 -5.59 -55.10
N PRO A 259 -38.21 -4.84 -54.76
CA PRO A 259 -38.13 -3.38 -54.62
C PRO A 259 -39.03 -2.74 -53.53
N ALA A 260 -38.68 -1.49 -53.21
CA ALA A 260 -39.35 -0.56 -52.31
C ALA A 260 -40.58 0.14 -52.94
N VAL A 261 -41.50 0.64 -52.11
CA VAL A 261 -42.38 1.79 -52.42
C VAL A 261 -42.75 2.57 -51.15
N ASP A 262 -42.83 3.89 -51.33
CA ASP A 262 -43.08 5.00 -50.41
C ASP A 262 -44.49 5.07 -49.79
N GLY A 263 -44.60 5.80 -48.66
CA GLY A 263 -45.51 6.95 -48.57
C GLY A 263 -46.81 6.89 -47.75
N LEU A 264 -46.77 7.58 -46.59
CA LEU A 264 -47.79 8.48 -45.98
C LEU A 264 -49.12 7.95 -45.40
N ASP A 265 -49.32 8.28 -44.11
CA ASP A 265 -50.43 9.07 -43.52
C ASP A 265 -51.08 8.55 -42.22
N VAL A 266 -51.24 9.51 -41.30
CA VAL A 266 -51.80 9.46 -39.94
C VAL A 266 -53.33 9.56 -39.98
N PRO A 267 -54.07 9.09 -38.96
CA PRO A 267 -54.91 10.05 -38.23
C PRO A 267 -54.93 9.87 -36.70
N THR A 268 -54.95 11.02 -36.03
CA THR A 268 -55.17 11.29 -34.60
C THR A 268 -56.67 11.35 -34.26
N LEU A 269 -57.07 11.21 -32.98
CA LEU A 269 -58.07 12.00 -32.19
C LEU A 269 -58.51 11.23 -30.89
N PRO A 270 -59.21 11.82 -29.87
CA PRO A 270 -58.72 12.38 -28.58
C PRO A 270 -59.49 11.72 -27.38
N PRO A 271 -59.91 12.31 -26.21
CA PRO A 271 -59.62 13.59 -25.51
C PRO A 271 -59.42 13.54 -23.95
N LEU A 272 -58.80 14.62 -23.42
CA LEU A 272 -59.20 15.52 -22.29
C LEU A 272 -59.78 15.01 -20.94
N LEU A 273 -59.11 15.37 -19.81
CA LEU A 273 -59.56 16.19 -18.64
C LEU A 273 -58.75 15.82 -17.35
N GLN A 274 -57.85 16.67 -16.82
CA GLN A 274 -58.03 17.78 -15.82
C GLN A 274 -58.57 17.29 -14.46
N HIS A 275 -58.07 17.61 -13.25
CA HIS A 275 -57.09 18.53 -12.63
C HIS A 275 -56.76 17.91 -11.23
N THR A 276 -55.65 18.15 -10.52
CA THR A 276 -55.37 19.35 -9.70
C THR A 276 -54.10 19.11 -8.86
N SER A 277 -53.26 20.17 -8.74
CA SER A 277 -52.36 20.54 -7.61
C SER A 277 -51.23 19.61 -7.15
N SER A 278 -50.07 20.03 -6.66
CA SER A 278 -49.24 21.26 -6.61
C SER A 278 -47.98 20.80 -5.87
N GLY A 279 -46.77 21.07 -6.37
CA GLY A 279 -45.55 20.75 -5.62
C GLY A 279 -44.28 20.89 -6.45
N ASP A 280 -43.51 21.94 -6.18
CA ASP A 280 -42.33 22.40 -6.88
C ASP A 280 -41.30 21.31 -7.23
N LYS A 281 -40.96 21.20 -8.51
CA LYS A 281 -39.77 20.48 -8.99
C LYS A 281 -38.54 21.33 -8.73
N ARG A 282 -37.82 21.05 -7.64
CA ARG A 282 -36.40 21.40 -7.52
C ARG A 282 -35.60 20.56 -8.52
N LEU A 283 -34.86 21.26 -9.38
CA LEU A 283 -33.89 20.70 -10.31
C LEU A 283 -32.84 19.88 -9.53
N ASN A 284 -32.75 18.59 -9.84
CA ASN A 284 -31.77 17.69 -9.26
C ASN A 284 -30.44 17.90 -10.00
N ALA A 285 -29.51 18.64 -9.39
CA ALA A 285 -28.15 18.76 -9.88
C ALA A 285 -27.37 17.46 -9.64
N PRO A 286 -26.50 17.02 -10.56
CA PRO A 286 -25.69 15.82 -10.38
C PRO A 286 -24.62 16.07 -9.30
N SER A 287 -24.67 15.30 -8.22
CA SER A 287 -23.67 15.34 -7.15
C SER A 287 -22.35 14.73 -7.63
N THR A 288 -21.45 15.58 -8.13
CA THR A 288 -20.04 15.22 -8.29
C THR A 288 -19.38 15.23 -6.92
N THR A 289 -18.89 14.08 -6.47
CA THR A 289 -18.15 13.92 -5.21
C THR A 289 -16.77 14.56 -5.31
N VAL A 290 -16.72 15.89 -5.22
CA VAL A 290 -15.50 16.66 -5.02
C VAL A 290 -15.14 16.59 -3.54
N ARG A 291 -13.96 16.05 -3.20
CA ARG A 291 -13.45 16.00 -1.82
C ARG A 291 -13.34 17.43 -1.28
N GLN A 292 -14.24 17.80 -0.37
CA GLN A 292 -14.26 19.15 0.21
C GLN A 292 -13.05 19.34 1.15
N PRO A 293 -12.19 20.36 0.93
CA PRO A 293 -11.06 20.65 1.79
C PRO A 293 -11.51 21.02 3.21
N TRP A 294 -10.67 20.78 4.21
CA TRP A 294 -10.96 21.15 5.60
C TRP A 294 -10.68 22.63 5.84
N THR A 295 -11.59 23.30 6.51
CA THR A 295 -11.43 24.68 6.95
C THR A 295 -10.77 24.74 8.32
N LYS A 296 -10.10 25.86 8.63
CA LYS A 296 -9.47 26.07 9.95
C LYS A 296 -10.49 26.01 11.11
N ALA A 297 -11.74 26.40 10.85
CA ALA A 297 -12.80 26.33 11.85
C ALA A 297 -13.21 24.89 12.16
N GLU A 298 -13.31 24.02 11.13
CA GLU A 298 -13.56 22.59 11.31
C GLU A 298 -12.40 21.89 12.04
N GLU A 299 -11.16 22.27 11.73
CA GLU A 299 -9.97 21.73 12.42
C GLU A 299 -9.94 22.10 13.90
N ALA A 300 -10.21 23.36 14.23
CA ALA A 300 -10.28 23.83 15.60
C ALA A 300 -11.40 23.10 16.38
N ALA A 301 -12.59 22.97 15.78
CA ALA A 301 -13.70 22.25 16.41
C ALA A 301 -13.41 20.76 16.63
N LEU A 302 -12.68 20.11 15.73
CA LEU A 302 -12.23 18.74 15.89
C LEU A 302 -11.27 18.59 17.08
N ILE A 303 -10.28 19.49 17.20
CA ILE A 303 -9.30 19.47 18.30
C ILE A 303 -9.99 19.77 19.64
N THR A 304 -10.85 20.78 19.70
CA THR A 304 -11.63 21.11 20.90
C THR A 304 -12.63 20.00 21.24
N GLY A 305 -13.20 19.32 20.25
CA GLY A 305 -14.05 18.15 20.44
C GLY A 305 -13.29 17.01 21.12
N LEU A 306 -12.12 16.66 20.59
CA LEU A 306 -11.24 15.63 21.16
C LEU A 306 -10.82 15.94 22.61
N ASP A 307 -10.59 17.22 22.91
CA ASP A 307 -10.32 17.71 24.28
C ASP A 307 -11.52 17.49 25.21
N LYS A 308 -12.70 17.96 24.79
CA LYS A 308 -13.94 17.89 25.59
C LYS A 308 -14.39 16.46 25.87
N VAL A 309 -14.26 15.55 24.89
CA VAL A 309 -14.66 14.14 25.05
C VAL A 309 -13.54 13.25 25.58
N ASN A 310 -12.35 13.82 25.85
CA ASN A 310 -11.16 13.12 26.36
C ASN A 310 -10.80 11.82 25.60
N GLY A 311 -10.91 11.83 24.26
CA GLY A 311 -10.64 10.65 23.44
C GLY A 311 -11.30 10.64 22.06
N PRO A 312 -11.04 9.61 21.24
CA PRO A 312 -11.55 9.49 19.87
C PRO A 312 -13.03 9.03 19.81
N HIS A 313 -13.92 9.69 20.54
CA HIS A 313 -15.37 9.43 20.53
C HIS A 313 -16.06 10.23 19.42
N TRP A 314 -15.89 9.81 18.16
CA TRP A 314 -16.33 10.55 16.97
C TRP A 314 -17.83 10.88 16.94
N SER A 315 -18.67 9.96 17.41
CA SER A 315 -20.12 10.18 17.52
C SER A 315 -20.46 11.29 18.53
N GLN A 316 -19.75 11.37 19.65
CA GLN A 316 -19.94 12.42 20.67
C GLN A 316 -19.45 13.77 20.15
N ILE A 317 -18.34 13.79 19.40
CA ILE A 317 -17.85 15.01 18.75
C ILE A 317 -18.88 15.54 17.73
N LEU A 318 -19.52 14.64 16.96
CA LEU A 318 -20.62 15.03 16.06
C LEU A 318 -21.90 15.44 16.81
N ALA A 319 -22.14 14.93 18.02
CA ALA A 319 -23.25 15.42 18.84
C ALA A 319 -23.02 16.86 19.35
N LEU A 320 -21.76 17.28 19.51
CA LEU A 320 -21.40 18.65 19.92
C LEU A 320 -21.32 19.61 18.73
N TYR A 321 -20.72 19.17 17.62
CA TYR A 321 -20.31 20.04 16.50
C TYR A 321 -20.96 19.69 15.14
N GLY A 322 -21.72 18.60 15.06
CA GLY A 322 -22.35 18.10 13.83
C GLY A 322 -23.71 18.74 13.54
N ARG A 323 -24.54 18.06 12.73
CA ARG A 323 -25.88 18.57 12.38
C ARG A 323 -26.77 18.57 13.62
N GLY A 324 -27.23 19.74 14.07
CA GLY A 324 -27.95 19.91 15.34
C GLY A 324 -27.05 19.85 16.57
N GLY A 325 -25.75 20.14 16.43
CA GLY A 325 -24.79 20.10 17.52
C GLY A 325 -25.07 21.12 18.63
N SER A 326 -24.83 20.75 19.89
CA SER A 326 -25.12 21.60 21.05
C SER A 326 -24.20 22.81 21.23
N GLU A 327 -23.05 22.84 20.54
CA GLU A 327 -22.04 23.92 20.63
C GLU A 327 -21.92 24.70 19.32
N SER A 328 -21.89 23.99 18.19
CA SER A 328 -21.85 24.58 16.85
C SER A 328 -22.25 23.54 15.81
N GLU A 329 -22.54 23.95 14.58
CA GLU A 329 -22.86 23.04 13.46
C GLU A 329 -21.75 23.01 12.40
N VAL A 330 -20.52 23.34 12.78
CA VAL A 330 -19.38 23.47 11.85
C VAL A 330 -18.97 22.14 11.21
N LEU A 331 -19.21 21.00 11.85
CA LEU A 331 -18.93 19.65 11.33
C LEU A 331 -20.17 18.96 10.75
N LYS A 332 -21.26 19.69 10.46
CA LYS A 332 -22.54 19.11 9.99
C LYS A 332 -22.48 18.34 8.68
N ASP A 333 -21.51 18.67 7.82
CA ASP A 333 -21.29 18.03 6.53
C ASP A 333 -20.14 16.99 6.58
N ARG A 334 -19.70 16.63 7.80
CA ARG A 334 -18.62 15.66 8.03
C ARG A 334 -19.13 14.41 8.75
N ASN A 335 -18.57 13.26 8.42
CA ASN A 335 -18.91 11.97 9.03
C ASN A 335 -17.81 11.46 9.99
N GLN A 336 -18.11 10.43 10.79
CA GLN A 336 -17.19 9.89 11.80
C GLN A 336 -15.85 9.41 11.20
N VAL A 337 -15.90 8.83 9.99
CA VAL A 337 -14.70 8.37 9.26
C VAL A 337 -13.81 9.55 8.88
N GLN A 338 -14.38 10.63 8.37
CA GLN A 338 -13.67 11.85 7.99
C GLN A 338 -13.04 12.53 9.20
N LEU A 339 -13.72 12.56 10.35
CA LEU A 339 -13.18 13.08 11.60
C LEU A 339 -11.97 12.25 12.06
N LYS A 340 -12.08 10.91 12.01
CA LYS A 340 -10.99 9.98 12.33
C LYS A 340 -9.78 10.21 11.42
N ASP A 341 -9.99 10.24 10.10
CA ASP A 341 -8.93 10.44 9.12
C ASP A 341 -8.26 11.81 9.27
N LYS A 342 -9.04 12.87 9.52
CA LYS A 342 -8.48 14.20 9.72
C LYS A 342 -7.66 14.30 11.00
N ALA A 343 -8.12 13.73 12.10
CA ALA A 343 -7.39 13.72 13.35
C ALA A 343 -6.08 12.91 13.24
N ARG A 344 -6.11 11.78 12.52
CA ARG A 344 -4.91 11.00 12.15
C ARG A 344 -3.93 11.85 11.34
N ASN A 345 -4.40 12.55 10.31
CA ASN A 345 -3.58 13.40 9.45
C ASN A 345 -2.99 14.62 10.19
N LEU A 346 -3.75 15.22 11.11
CA LEU A 346 -3.26 16.30 11.98
C LEU A 346 -2.15 15.81 12.91
N LYS A 347 -2.33 14.65 13.55
CA LYS A 347 -1.28 14.00 14.34
C LYS A 347 -0.01 13.74 13.51
N LEU A 348 -0.20 13.26 12.28
CA LEU A 348 0.88 13.02 11.32
C LEU A 348 1.64 14.32 10.99
N TRP A 349 0.94 15.43 10.83
CA TRP A 349 1.54 16.73 10.54
C TRP A 349 2.41 17.23 11.70
N TYR A 350 1.93 17.18 12.95
CA TYR A 350 2.71 17.59 14.13
C TYR A 350 4.02 16.79 14.25
N LEU A 351 3.91 15.47 14.16
CA LEU A 351 5.06 14.56 14.21
C LEU A 351 6.04 14.77 13.04
N LYS A 352 5.57 15.19 11.86
CA LYS A 352 6.43 15.47 10.70
C LYS A 352 7.18 16.80 10.82
N MET A 353 6.55 17.80 11.44
CA MET A 353 7.13 19.13 11.65
C MET A 353 8.04 19.20 12.89
N GLY A 354 8.28 18.06 13.57
CA GLY A 354 9.04 18.02 14.83
C GLY A 354 8.37 18.80 15.96
N LYS A 355 7.07 19.09 15.84
CA LYS A 355 6.28 19.80 16.85
C LYS A 355 5.65 18.79 17.79
N GLU A 356 5.58 19.13 19.08
CA GLU A 356 4.92 18.27 20.05
C GLU A 356 3.46 18.04 19.67
N VAL A 357 3.05 16.77 19.67
CA VAL A 357 1.67 16.37 19.42
C VAL A 357 0.81 16.76 20.61
N PRO A 358 -0.26 17.56 20.41
CA PRO A 358 -1.22 17.88 21.46
C PRO A 358 -1.75 16.62 22.15
N LEU A 359 -1.88 16.65 23.48
CA LEU A 359 -2.28 15.50 24.30
C LEU A 359 -3.55 14.81 23.78
N GLN A 360 -4.48 15.59 23.26
CA GLN A 360 -5.77 15.18 22.70
C GLN A 360 -5.64 14.35 21.41
N LEU A 361 -4.55 14.54 20.65
CA LEU A 361 -4.26 13.80 19.43
C LEU A 361 -3.40 12.55 19.70
N ARG A 362 -2.85 12.38 20.91
CA ARG A 362 -2.06 11.19 21.27
C ARG A 362 -2.91 9.92 21.32
N SER A 363 -4.17 10.03 21.78
CA SER A 363 -5.13 8.92 21.86
C SER A 363 -5.76 8.54 20.51
N VAL A 364 -5.74 9.45 19.54
CA VAL A 364 -6.19 9.18 18.17
C VAL A 364 -5.10 8.38 17.46
N THR A 365 -5.39 7.13 17.08
CA THR A 365 -4.49 6.17 16.41
C THR A 365 -3.24 5.78 17.23
N GLY A 366 -3.05 4.47 17.45
CA GLY A 366 -1.82 3.92 18.00
C GLY A 366 -0.59 4.41 17.23
N GLU A 367 0.54 4.49 17.91
CA GLU A 367 1.76 5.11 17.41
C GLU A 367 2.42 4.31 16.27
N LEU A 368 1.91 4.48 15.04
CA LEU A 368 2.31 3.71 13.85
C LEU A 368 3.38 4.41 12.99
N ARG A 369 4.39 5.06 13.58
CA ARG A 369 5.31 5.90 12.77
C ARG A 369 6.77 5.52 12.70
N LYS A 370 7.24 4.48 13.38
CA LYS A 370 8.66 4.14 13.30
C LYS A 370 9.00 2.67 13.54
N ARG A 371 8.24 1.72 13.01
CA ARG A 371 8.56 0.29 13.23
C ARG A 371 8.45 -0.59 11.99
N GLY A 372 9.41 -0.38 11.08
CA GLY A 372 10.10 -1.49 10.42
C GLY A 372 11.43 -1.73 11.13
N GLY A 373 11.39 -1.92 12.46
CA GLY A 373 12.57 -1.98 13.32
C GLY A 373 13.55 -3.10 12.95
N ALA A 374 14.81 -2.94 13.35
CA ALA A 374 15.88 -3.91 13.12
C ALA A 374 15.48 -5.33 13.56
N ARG A 375 14.68 -5.46 14.63
CA ARG A 375 14.21 -6.75 15.15
C ARG A 375 13.29 -7.51 14.18
N ALA A 376 12.29 -6.88 13.57
CA ALA A 376 11.48 -7.56 12.56
C ALA A 376 12.27 -7.88 11.29
N ARG A 377 13.21 -6.99 10.90
CA ARG A 377 14.08 -7.27 9.76
C ARG A 377 14.96 -8.49 10.03
N ALA A 378 15.53 -8.61 11.23
CA ALA A 378 16.27 -9.81 11.63
C ALA A 378 15.38 -11.07 11.61
N ALA A 379 14.19 -10.99 12.21
CA ALA A 379 13.26 -12.12 12.30
C ALA A 379 12.73 -12.60 10.94
N LEU A 380 12.59 -11.68 9.98
CA LEU A 380 12.20 -11.99 8.60
C LEU A 380 13.40 -12.31 7.70
N GLY A 381 14.63 -12.39 8.23
CA GLY A 381 15.82 -12.70 7.42
C GLY A 381 16.19 -11.62 6.40
N LEU A 382 15.85 -10.36 6.70
CA LEU A 382 16.08 -9.17 5.87
C LEU A 382 17.42 -8.46 6.15
N ILE A 383 18.22 -8.98 7.08
CA ILE A 383 19.54 -8.45 7.42
C ILE A 383 20.58 -9.39 6.82
N ASP A 384 21.33 -8.90 5.84
CA ASP A 384 22.61 -9.51 5.48
C ASP A 384 23.62 -9.07 6.55
N GLU A 385 23.99 -9.96 7.47
CA GLU A 385 25.13 -9.72 8.35
C GLU A 385 26.41 -9.81 7.52
N ARG A 386 26.73 -8.74 6.80
CA ARG A 386 28.11 -8.46 6.41
C ARG A 386 28.51 -7.15 7.05
N PRO A 387 29.59 -7.11 7.84
CA PRO A 387 30.00 -5.90 8.51
C PRO A 387 30.31 -4.85 7.45
N SER A 388 29.56 -3.74 7.50
CA SER A 388 29.99 -2.49 6.92
C SER A 388 31.26 -2.09 7.67
N GLN A 389 32.42 -2.49 7.14
CA GLN A 389 33.65 -1.76 7.37
C GLN A 389 33.52 -0.43 6.63
N ASP A 390 32.81 0.50 7.24
CA ASP A 390 33.11 1.90 7.04
C ASP A 390 33.05 2.56 8.41
N GLY A 391 34.23 2.96 8.87
CA GLY A 391 34.47 3.46 10.21
C GLY A 391 33.98 4.88 10.40
N GLY A 392 33.71 5.23 11.66
CA GLY A 392 33.42 6.60 12.06
C GLY A 392 32.45 6.65 13.24
N ALA A 393 32.83 6.03 14.35
CA ALA A 393 32.23 6.34 15.63
C ALA A 393 32.74 7.72 16.07
N GLU A 394 31.84 8.69 16.17
CA GLU A 394 32.03 9.89 16.98
C GLU A 394 30.82 9.97 17.93
N GLU A 395 30.93 9.27 19.04
CA GLU A 395 30.32 9.66 20.31
C GLU A 395 31.46 9.99 21.26
N GLU A 396 31.67 11.27 21.56
CA GLU A 396 32.30 11.69 22.82
C GLU A 396 31.50 12.87 23.37
N ASP A 397 30.82 12.63 24.48
CA ASP A 397 30.31 13.64 25.39
C ASP A 397 31.23 13.68 26.63
N ALA A 398 31.61 14.91 26.99
CA ALA A 398 31.89 15.45 28.32
C ALA A 398 33.15 15.03 29.13
N ASP A 399 34.09 16.00 29.19
CA ASP A 399 34.77 16.57 30.36
C ASP A 399 34.80 15.81 31.70
N ALA A 400 36.01 15.56 32.22
CA ALA A 400 36.44 15.97 33.57
C ALA A 400 37.94 15.76 33.82
N GLU A 401 38.55 16.77 34.42
CA GLU A 401 39.96 16.98 34.74
C GLU A 401 40.54 16.11 35.88
N ASN A 402 41.87 15.96 35.85
CA ASN A 402 42.90 15.91 36.93
C ASN A 402 43.89 14.75 36.69
N ALA A 403 45.12 15.01 36.21
CA ALA A 403 46.31 15.41 36.98
C ALA A 403 46.85 14.29 37.89
N ASP A 404 48.01 13.70 37.55
CA ASP A 404 49.24 13.74 38.36
C ASP A 404 50.41 12.97 37.70
N ASP A 405 51.61 13.44 38.00
CA ASP A 405 52.95 13.14 37.49
C ASP A 405 53.48 11.70 37.67
N GLY A 406 54.56 11.39 36.94
CA GLY A 406 55.70 10.70 37.56
C GLY A 406 56.29 9.45 36.89
N ASP A 407 57.37 9.68 36.13
CA ASP A 407 58.67 8.98 36.18
C ASP A 407 58.87 7.49 35.78
N GLU A 408 59.68 7.36 34.71
CA GLU A 408 60.96 6.64 34.58
C GLU A 408 61.19 5.14 34.92
N ALA A 409 62.04 4.58 34.04
CA ALA A 409 62.95 3.44 34.18
C ALA A 409 62.37 2.01 33.97
N GLU A 410 62.64 1.33 32.85
CA GLU A 410 63.88 0.66 32.41
C GLU A 410 63.96 -0.83 32.81
N VAL A 411 64.50 -1.62 31.90
CA VAL A 411 65.18 -2.94 32.07
C VAL A 411 64.43 -4.21 31.62
N GLN A 412 64.67 -4.54 30.35
CA GLN A 412 65.33 -5.75 29.79
C GLN A 412 64.80 -7.19 30.04
N HIS A 413 65.04 -7.96 28.97
CA HIS A 413 65.26 -9.42 28.84
C HIS A 413 64.09 -10.37 28.46
N ALA A 414 63.88 -10.51 27.14
CA ALA A 414 64.21 -11.69 26.29
C ALA A 414 63.70 -13.12 26.67
N PRO A 415 63.69 -14.11 25.74
CA PRO A 415 62.43 -14.78 25.36
C PRO A 415 62.51 -16.32 25.40
N ARG A 416 61.43 -16.95 24.85
CA ARG A 416 61.27 -18.34 24.37
C ARG A 416 60.58 -19.32 25.30
N SER A 417 59.50 -19.94 24.80
CA SER A 417 59.54 -21.35 24.36
C SER A 417 58.12 -21.93 24.23
N SER A 418 57.76 -22.23 23.00
CA SER A 418 56.77 -23.24 22.58
C SER A 418 56.84 -24.56 23.37
N ARG A 419 55.69 -25.20 23.69
CA ARG A 419 55.42 -26.62 23.38
C ARG A 419 54.03 -27.13 23.82
N ARG A 420 53.43 -27.85 22.85
CA ARG A 420 52.72 -29.16 22.93
C ARG A 420 51.22 -29.24 23.29
N LYS A 421 50.48 -29.57 22.22
CA LYS A 421 49.39 -30.56 22.13
C LYS A 421 49.59 -31.84 22.96
N LYS A 422 48.49 -32.31 23.58
CA LYS A 422 48.06 -33.72 23.72
C LYS A 422 46.56 -33.68 24.11
N GLN A 423 45.58 -34.05 23.28
CA GLN A 423 45.17 -35.39 22.80
C GLN A 423 44.40 -36.19 23.86
N GLY A 424 43.18 -36.63 23.52
CA GLY A 424 42.43 -37.71 24.20
C GLY A 424 40.91 -37.47 24.20
N ARG A 425 40.17 -38.06 23.25
CA ARG A 425 39.23 -39.20 23.43
C ARG A 425 37.98 -38.81 24.25
N LYS A 426 36.77 -38.95 23.74
CA LYS A 426 36.18 -40.04 22.95
C LYS A 426 35.04 -39.51 22.09
#